data_AF-I3ZBG8-F1
#
_entry.id   AF-I3ZBG8-F1
#
_cell.length_a   1.000
_cell.length_b   1.000
_cell.length_c   1.000
_cell.angle_alpha   90.00
_cell.angle_beta   90.00
_cell.angle_gamma   90.00
#
_symmetry.space_group_name_H-M   'P 1'
#
loop_
_entity.id
_entity.type
_entity.pdbx_description
1 polymer ?
#
loop_
_entity_poly.entity_id
_entity_poly.type
_entity_poly.pdbx_seq_one_letter_code
_entity_poly.pdbx_strand_id
1 'polypeptide(L)'
;MDQELKLNTWVLLGNTLNAVLRGPQQVALADEELRVRLLALEATLAPVTPEGMVDAVQALTVSDRMLLHDLCVACFDRLGEEAATLVGVDRATGEPVLALLQGR
;
A
#
# COMPACT_ATOMS: atom_id res chain seq x y z
N MET A 1 7.71 -17.21 -7.48
CA MET A 1 6.92 -16.06 -6.97
C MET A 1 6.17 -15.49 -8.14
N ASP A 2 4.87 -15.27 -7.99
CA ASP A 2 3.96 -14.88 -9.07
C ASP A 2 4.28 -13.46 -9.59
N GLN A 3 4.41 -13.29 -10.91
CA GLN A 3 4.63 -11.97 -11.53
C GLN A 3 3.44 -11.04 -11.29
N GLU A 4 2.24 -11.61 -11.23
CA GLU A 4 1.01 -10.87 -10.97
C GLU A 4 1.01 -10.31 -9.54
N LEU A 5 1.42 -11.11 -8.55
CA LEU A 5 1.55 -10.64 -7.15
C LEU A 5 2.54 -9.48 -7.04
N LYS A 6 3.67 -9.56 -7.75
CA LYS A 6 4.70 -8.50 -7.74
C LYS A 6 4.16 -7.19 -8.29
N LEU A 7 3.50 -7.24 -9.44
CA LEU A 7 2.87 -6.07 -10.04
C LEU A 7 1.76 -5.50 -9.16
N ASN A 8 0.86 -6.36 -8.67
CA ASN A 8 -0.26 -5.94 -7.84
C ASN A 8 0.21 -5.33 -6.52
N THR A 9 1.29 -5.85 -5.92
CA THR A 9 1.91 -5.25 -4.73
C THR A 9 2.43 -3.85 -5.05
N TRP A 10 3.13 -3.69 -6.18
CA TRP A 10 3.68 -2.40 -6.60
C TRP A 10 2.59 -1.36 -6.87
N VAL A 11 1.55 -1.74 -7.63
CA VAL A 11 0.40 -0.88 -7.95
C VAL A 11 -0.37 -0.50 -6.68
N LEU A 12 -0.77 -1.49 -5.87
CA LEU A 12 -1.60 -1.25 -4.68
C LEU A 12 -0.89 -0.35 -3.68
N LEU A 13 0.38 -0.64 -3.33
CA LEU A 13 1.10 0.14 -2.33
C LEU A 13 1.41 1.55 -2.83
N GLY A 14 1.86 1.68 -4.08
CA GLY A 14 2.16 2.99 -4.67
C GLY A 14 0.93 3.89 -4.72
N ASN A 15 -0.20 3.35 -5.18
CA ASN A 15 -1.44 4.12 -5.28
C ASN A 15 -2.06 4.41 -3.91
N THR A 16 -1.98 3.46 -2.95
CA THR A 16 -2.45 3.69 -1.57
C THR A 16 -1.67 4.83 -0.91
N LEU A 17 -0.33 4.78 -0.97
CA LEU A 17 0.51 5.83 -0.39
C LEU A 17 0.25 7.18 -1.05
N ASN A 18 0.13 7.21 -2.38
CA ASN A 18 -0.18 8.44 -3.10
C ASN A 18 -1.56 8.99 -2.73
N ALA A 19 -2.58 8.14 -2.62
CA ALA A 19 -3.94 8.52 -2.23
C ALA A 19 -3.98 9.12 -0.81
N VAL A 20 -3.25 8.53 0.13
CA VAL A 20 -3.21 8.97 1.53
C VAL A 20 -2.40 10.26 1.68
N LEU A 21 -1.23 10.37 1.04
CA LEU A 21 -0.31 11.50 1.20
C LEU A 21 -0.69 12.73 0.36
N ARG A 22 -1.26 12.51 -0.84
CA ARG A 22 -1.48 13.56 -1.84
C ARG A 22 -2.88 13.55 -2.47
N GLY A 23 -3.70 12.53 -2.22
CA GLY A 23 -5.01 12.42 -2.84
C GLY A 23 -5.97 13.52 -2.39
N PRO A 24 -6.97 13.89 -3.21
CA PRO A 24 -7.96 14.93 -2.87
C PRO A 24 -8.82 14.55 -1.65
N GLN A 25 -8.94 13.25 -1.38
CA GLN A 25 -9.57 12.71 -0.19
C GLN A 25 -8.65 12.69 1.03
N GLN A 26 -7.46 13.34 0.98
CA GLN A 26 -6.39 13.31 2.01
C GLN A 26 -7.02 12.83 3.29
N VAL A 27 -6.85 11.55 3.60
CA VAL A 27 -7.28 11.03 4.89
C VAL A 27 -6.47 11.89 5.83
N ALA A 28 -7.08 12.94 6.37
CA ALA A 28 -6.32 14.05 6.91
C ALA A 28 -5.53 13.45 8.04
N LEU A 29 -4.23 13.25 7.80
CA LEU A 29 -3.34 12.68 8.79
C LEU A 29 -3.13 13.82 9.76
N ALA A 30 -4.06 13.92 10.73
CA ALA A 30 -3.98 14.89 11.81
C ALA A 30 -2.73 14.64 12.67
N ASP A 31 -2.17 13.43 12.55
CA ASP A 31 -0.93 13.00 13.16
C ASP A 31 0.27 13.23 12.21
N GLU A 32 1.12 14.19 12.57
CA GLU A 32 2.33 14.54 11.85
C GLU A 32 3.40 13.43 11.91
N GLU A 33 3.49 12.69 13.02
CA GLU A 33 4.43 11.57 13.16
C GLU A 33 4.07 10.45 12.18
N LEU A 34 2.77 10.14 12.08
CA LEU A 34 2.25 9.20 11.10
C LEU A 34 2.54 9.66 9.67
N ARG A 35 2.36 10.95 9.38
CA ARG A 35 2.68 11.53 8.07
C ARG A 35 4.16 11.38 7.72
N VAL A 36 5.06 11.71 8.64
CA VAL A 36 6.52 11.55 8.45
C VAL A 36 6.87 10.08 8.19
N ARG A 37 6.30 9.15 8.96
CA ARG A 37 6.53 7.72 8.78
C ARG A 37 6.07 7.23 7.41
N LEU A 38 4.91 7.68 6.93
CA LEU A 38 4.40 7.32 5.61
C LEU A 38 5.23 7.91 4.46
N LEU A 39 5.72 9.14 4.61
CA LEU A 39 6.66 9.73 3.64
C LEU A 39 7.98 8.95 3.57
N ALA A 40 8.48 8.45 4.71
CA ALA A 40 9.67 7.60 4.73
C ALA A 40 9.44 6.24 4.05
N LEU A 41 8.27 5.62 4.28
CA LEU A 41 7.88 4.38 3.59
C LEU A 41 7.75 4.59 2.08
N GLU A 42 7.13 5.70 1.67
CA GLU A 42 7.05 6.05 0.26
C GLU A 42 8.43 6.27 -0.34
N ALA A 43 9.32 7.03 0.31
CA ALA A 43 10.67 7.25 -0.19
C ALA A 43 11.46 5.93 -0.33
N THR A 44 11.19 4.95 0.53
CA THR A 44 11.79 3.62 0.50
C THR A 44 11.26 2.77 -0.66
N LEU A 45 9.94 2.83 -0.91
CA LEU A 45 9.27 1.96 -1.89
C LEU A 45 9.19 2.56 -3.30
N ALA A 46 9.19 3.89 -3.44
CA ALA A 46 9.09 4.58 -4.73
C ALA A 46 10.15 4.19 -5.78
N PRO A 47 11.45 3.99 -5.44
CA PRO A 47 12.44 3.57 -6.43
C PRO A 47 12.38 2.08 -6.76
N VAL A 48 11.57 1.29 -6.04
CA VAL A 48 11.52 -0.16 -6.19
C VAL A 48 10.68 -0.53 -7.41
N THR A 49 11.24 -1.36 -8.30
CA THR A 49 10.50 -1.87 -9.46
C THR A 49 9.51 -2.96 -9.04
N PRO A 50 8.52 -3.31 -9.89
CA PRO A 50 7.62 -4.42 -9.59
C PRO A 50 8.37 -5.70 -9.19
N GLU A 51 9.49 -6.01 -9.85
CA GLU A 51 10.26 -7.23 -9.62
C GLU A 51 10.79 -7.36 -8.19
N GLY A 52 11.17 -6.23 -7.58
CA GLY A 52 11.77 -6.16 -6.24
C GLY A 52 10.79 -5.76 -5.13
N MET A 53 9.54 -5.44 -5.45
CA MET A 53 8.60 -4.88 -4.49
C MET A 53 8.29 -5.84 -3.34
N VAL A 54 8.11 -7.13 -3.61
CA VAL A 54 7.82 -8.12 -2.56
C VAL A 54 8.99 -8.25 -1.59
N ASP A 55 10.23 -8.30 -2.09
CA ASP A 55 11.42 -8.41 -1.25
C ASP A 55 11.61 -7.15 -0.40
N ALA A 56 11.35 -5.97 -0.98
CA ALA A 56 11.37 -4.70 -0.26
C ALA A 56 10.34 -4.67 0.87
N VAL A 57 9.10 -5.13 0.61
CA VAL A 57 8.03 -5.24 1.62
C VAL A 57 8.44 -6.22 2.73
N GLN A 58 9.03 -7.36 2.40
CA GLN A 58 9.49 -8.33 3.40
C GLN A 58 10.64 -7.80 4.26
N ALA A 59 11.47 -6.89 3.73
CA ALA A 59 12.53 -6.21 4.46
C ALA A 59 12.02 -5.12 5.42
N LEU A 60 10.78 -4.64 5.25
CA LEU A 60 10.18 -3.68 6.18
C LEU A 60 9.97 -4.28 7.57
N THR A 61 9.82 -3.42 8.57
CA THR A 61 9.44 -3.87 9.92
C THR A 61 8.01 -4.41 9.90
N VAL A 62 7.67 -5.30 10.85
CA VAL A 62 6.31 -5.81 11.02
C VAL A 62 5.32 -4.65 11.21
N SER A 63 5.70 -3.63 11.98
CA SER A 63 4.84 -2.47 12.23
C SER A 63 4.59 -1.65 10.96
N ASP A 64 5.59 -1.49 10.09
CA ASP A 64 5.40 -0.79 8.82
C ASP A 64 4.51 -1.58 7.85
N ARG A 65 4.70 -2.90 7.77
CA ARG A 65 3.81 -3.73 6.95
C ARG A 65 2.37 -3.71 7.44
N MET A 66 2.17 -3.76 8.75
CA MET A 66 0.83 -3.64 9.35
C MET A 66 0.20 -2.27 9.07
N LEU A 67 0.98 -1.20 9.13
CA LEU A 67 0.51 0.13 8.78
C LEU A 67 0.07 0.20 7.30
N LEU A 68 0.87 -0.35 6.38
CA LEU A 68 0.51 -0.42 4.96
C LEU A 68 -0.73 -1.28 4.74
N HIS A 69 -0.85 -2.41 5.45
CA HIS A 69 -2.03 -3.27 5.41
C HIS A 69 -3.29 -2.50 5.80
N ASP A 70 -3.27 -1.82 6.94
CA ASP A 70 -4.43 -1.11 7.47
C ASP A 70 -4.83 0.05 6.55
N LEU A 71 -3.87 0.72 5.92
CA LEU A 71 -4.16 1.75 4.91
C LEU A 71 -4.79 1.17 3.65
N CYS A 72 -4.29 0.05 3.14
CA CYS A 72 -4.89 -0.60 1.98
C CYS A 72 -6.34 -1.05 2.28
N VAL A 73 -6.58 -1.64 3.46
CA VAL A 73 -7.93 -2.00 3.91
C VAL A 73 -8.82 -0.76 4.01
N ALA A 74 -8.34 0.31 4.64
CA ALA A 74 -9.11 1.55 4.76
C ALA A 74 -9.43 2.16 3.40
N CYS A 75 -8.54 2.07 2.42
CA CYS A 75 -8.80 2.48 1.04
C CYS A 75 -9.90 1.61 0.40
N PHE A 76 -9.81 0.27 0.51
CA PHE A 76 -10.85 -0.61 -0.02
C PHE A 76 -12.22 -0.35 0.64
N ASP A 77 -12.26 -0.15 1.95
CA ASP A 77 -13.50 0.05 2.70
C ASP A 77 -14.14 1.42 2.44
N ARG A 78 -13.34 2.49 2.31
CA ARG A 78 -13.87 3.84 2.04
C ARG A 78 -14.35 4.03 0.62
N LEU A 79 -13.72 3.36 -0.35
CA LEU A 79 -13.96 3.60 -1.77
C LEU A 79 -14.98 2.62 -2.37
N GLY A 80 -15.25 1.50 -1.71
CA GLY A 80 -16.22 0.51 -2.19
C GLY A 80 -15.90 0.08 -3.63
N GLU A 81 -16.86 0.22 -4.54
CA GLU A 81 -16.70 -0.13 -5.96
C GLU A 81 -15.70 0.79 -6.70
N GLU A 82 -15.45 2.01 -6.21
CA GLU A 82 -14.50 2.96 -6.81
C GLU A 82 -13.03 2.66 -6.43
N ALA A 83 -12.81 1.71 -5.51
CA ALA A 83 -11.47 1.37 -5.05
C ALA A 83 -10.56 0.96 -6.21
N ALA A 84 -11.07 0.14 -7.14
CA ALA A 84 -10.30 -0.33 -8.28
C ALA A 84 -9.78 0.82 -9.16
N THR A 85 -10.54 1.92 -9.26
CA THR A 85 -10.12 3.11 -10.03
C THR A 85 -9.04 3.92 -9.31
N LEU A 86 -9.10 3.99 -7.97
CA LEU A 86 -8.17 4.81 -7.19
C LEU A 86 -6.87 4.06 -6.84
N VAL A 87 -6.98 2.81 -6.40
CA VAL A 87 -5.83 1.99 -5.98
C VAL A 87 -5.29 1.11 -7.08
N GLY A 88 -5.99 1.01 -8.22
CA GLY A 88 -5.52 0.34 -9.43
C GLY A 88 -5.67 -1.19 -9.44
N VAL A 89 -6.24 -1.76 -8.36
CA VAL A 89 -6.60 -3.18 -8.27
C VAL A 89 -7.93 -3.32 -7.53
N ASP A 90 -8.75 -4.29 -7.91
CA ASP A 90 -9.94 -4.65 -7.13
C ASP A 90 -9.55 -5.39 -5.83
N ARG A 91 -10.52 -5.55 -4.93
CA ARG A 91 -10.29 -6.16 -3.61
C ARG A 91 -9.84 -7.62 -3.70
N ALA A 92 -10.41 -8.42 -4.59
CA ALA A 92 -10.04 -9.83 -4.73
C ALA A 92 -8.59 -9.96 -5.24
N THR A 93 -8.19 -9.09 -6.16
CA THR A 93 -6.82 -9.00 -6.67
C THR A 93 -5.84 -8.48 -5.62
N GLY A 94 -6.31 -7.64 -4.69
CA GLY A 94 -5.51 -7.09 -3.58
C GLY A 94 -5.33 -8.04 -2.38
N GLU A 95 -6.21 -9.02 -2.18
CA GLU A 95 -6.15 -9.95 -1.02
C GLU A 95 -4.80 -10.66 -0.85
N PRO A 96 -4.15 -11.20 -1.91
CA PRO A 96 -2.82 -11.79 -1.81
C PRO A 96 -1.76 -10.80 -1.32
N VAL A 97 -1.88 -9.52 -1.68
CA VAL A 97 -0.98 -8.45 -1.22
C VAL A 97 -1.22 -8.15 0.25
N LEU A 98 -2.49 -8.09 0.68
CA LEU A 98 -2.84 -7.90 2.10
C LEU A 98 -2.30 -9.05 2.96
N ALA A 99 -2.41 -10.30 2.49
CA ALA A 99 -1.85 -11.45 3.17
C ALA A 99 -0.32 -11.39 3.27
N LEU A 100 0.36 -10.91 2.22
CA LEU A 100 1.82 -10.69 2.25
C LEU A 100 2.22 -9.69 3.34
N LEU A 101 1.48 -8.60 3.50
CA LEU A 101 1.77 -7.57 4.51
C LEU A 101 1.60 -8.09 5.95
N GLN A 102 0.66 -9.01 6.17
CA GLN A 102 0.47 -9.65 7.47
C GLN A 102 1.61 -10.60 7.88
N GLY A 103 2.47 -11.02 6.93
CA GLY A 103 3.67 -11.78 7.22
C GLY A 103 3.45 -13.19 7.80
N ARG A 104 2.43 -13.91 7.31
CA ARG A 104 2.24 -15.34 7.61
C ARG A 104 3.24 -16.23 6.88
#